data_AF-A0A8J2ZPX6-F1
#
_entry.id   AF-A0A8J2ZPX6-F1
#
_cell.length_a   1.000
_cell.length_b   1.000
_cell.length_c   1.000
_cell.angle_alpha   90.00
_cell.angle_beta   90.00
_cell.angle_gamma   90.00
#
_symmetry.space_group_name_H-M   'P 1'
#
loop_
_entity.id
_entity.type
_entity.pdbx_description
1 polymer ?
#
loop_
_entity_poly.entity_id
_entity_poly.type
_entity_poly.pdbx_seq_one_letter_code
_entity_poly.pdbx_strand_id
1 'polypeptide(L)' 'MKSNSRIKDPGIILTIVLVFVSLFVLIWWPTDIYLMGISLAGWLMFSTYIIWFLLAAIYVLWIEKKDENNE' A
#
# COMPACT_ATOMS: atom_id res chain seq x y z
N MET A 1 10.79 -4.81 31.09
CA MET A 1 11.07 -4.63 29.65
C MET A 1 9.78 -4.21 28.97
N LYS A 2 9.66 -2.93 28.55
CA LYS A 2 8.46 -2.38 27.89
C LYS A 2 8.43 -2.93 26.47
N SER A 3 7.69 -4.02 26.25
CA SER A 3 7.68 -4.75 24.98
C SER A 3 6.99 -3.91 23.89
N ASN A 4 7.81 -3.14 23.18
CA ASN A 4 7.75 -2.91 21.74
C ASN A 4 6.35 -2.70 21.13
N SER A 5 5.79 -1.50 21.30
CA SER A 5 4.71 -1.00 20.45
C SER A 5 5.19 -0.61 19.04
N ARG A 6 6.46 -0.85 18.67
CA ARG A 6 7.02 -0.52 17.36
C ARG A 6 6.28 -1.21 16.20
N ILE A 7 5.64 -2.35 16.45
CA ILE A 7 4.89 -3.08 15.42
C ILE A 7 3.55 -2.39 15.09
N LYS A 8 3.01 -1.56 15.99
CA LYS A 8 1.80 -0.76 15.77
C LYS A 8 2.09 0.60 15.16
N ASP A 9 3.33 0.87 14.77
CA ASP A 9 3.65 2.12 14.10
C ASP A 9 3.00 2.15 12.72
N PRO A 10 2.24 3.21 12.40
CA PRO A 10 1.43 3.26 11.19
C PRO A 10 2.26 3.13 9.92
N GLY A 11 3.49 3.67 9.93
CA GLY A 11 4.44 3.51 8.82
C GLY A 11 4.90 2.07 8.60
N ILE A 12 5.07 1.26 9.65
CA ILE A 12 5.50 -0.15 9.53
C ILE A 12 4.38 -0.99 8.92
N ILE A 13 3.14 -0.76 9.34
CA ILE A 13 1.98 -1.48 8.81
C ILE A 13 1.75 -1.12 7.33
N LEU A 14 1.92 0.14 6.95
CA LEU A 14 1.86 0.53 5.53
C LEU A 14 2.98 -0.08 4.69
N THR A 15 4.20 -0.17 5.25
CA THR A 15 5.32 -0.80 4.58
C THR A 15 5.05 -2.28 4.32
N ILE A 16 4.47 -3.00 5.29
CA ILE A 16 4.07 -4.40 5.11
C ILE A 16 3.04 -4.54 4.00
N VAL A 17 1.99 -3.69 3.99
CA VAL A 17 0.97 -3.70 2.94
C VAL A 17 1.59 -3.43 1.57
N LEU A 18 2.48 -2.44 1.47
CA LEU A 18 3.20 -2.13 0.23
C LEU A 18 4.01 -3.34 -0.27
N VAL A 19 4.76 -4.00 0.62
CA VAL A 19 5.54 -5.20 0.27
C VAL A 19 4.65 -6.33 -0.24
N PHE A 20 3.49 -6.56 0.38
CA PHE A 20 2.53 -7.56 -0.09
C PHE A 20 1.98 -7.23 -1.48
N VAL A 21 1.61 -5.97 -1.73
CA VAL A 21 1.15 -5.51 -3.05
C VAL A 21 2.26 -5.69 -4.08
N SER A 22 3.50 -5.31 -3.78
CA SER A 22 4.64 -5.49 -4.67
C SER A 22 4.90 -6.97 -4.97
N LEU A 23 4.87 -7.85 -3.97
CA LEU A 23 5.04 -9.28 -4.18
C LEU A 23 3.93 -9.86 -5.05
N PHE A 24 2.67 -9.46 -4.82
CA PHE A 24 1.54 -9.90 -5.63
C PHE A 24 1.73 -9.48 -7.11
N VAL A 25 2.10 -8.23 -7.35
CA VAL A 25 2.37 -7.70 -8.69
C VAL A 25 3.54 -8.44 -9.36
N LEU A 26 4.61 -8.73 -8.62
CA LEU A 26 5.78 -9.41 -9.16
C LEU A 26 5.53 -10.89 -9.47
N ILE A 27 4.77 -11.61 -8.63
CA ILE A 27 4.45 -13.03 -8.84
C ILE A 27 3.45 -13.20 -9.98
N TRP A 28 2.44 -12.34 -10.06
CA TRP A 28 1.35 -12.47 -11.03
C TRP A 28 1.65 -11.79 -12.39
N TRP A 29 2.76 -11.03 -12.49
CA TRP A 29 3.09 -10.14 -13.59
C TRP A 29 2.62 -10.62 -14.98
N PRO A 30 1.51 -10.07 -15.52
CA PRO A 30 0.92 -10.56 -16.76
C PRO A 30 1.51 -9.84 -17.97
N THR A 31 2.45 -10.49 -18.67
CA THR A 31 3.08 -9.98 -19.90
C THR A 31 2.22 -10.15 -21.15
N ASP A 32 1.42 -11.22 -21.20
CA ASP A 32 0.79 -11.67 -22.45
C ASP A 32 -0.66 -11.21 -22.60
N ILE A 33 -1.21 -10.53 -21.60
CA ILE A 33 -2.60 -10.08 -21.62
C ILE A 33 -2.64 -8.63 -22.10
N TYR A 34 -3.34 -8.37 -23.20
CA TYR A 34 -3.58 -7.03 -23.73
C TYR A 34 -5.07 -6.72 -23.62
N LEU A 35 -5.40 -5.62 -22.94
CA LEU A 35 -6.75 -5.16 -22.69
C LEU A 35 -6.93 -3.77 -23.31
N MET A 36 -7.83 -3.65 -24.29
CA MET A 36 -8.02 -2.43 -25.10
C MET A 36 -6.74 -1.96 -25.83
N GLY A 37 -5.88 -2.89 -26.25
CA GLY A 37 -4.62 -2.57 -26.94
C GLY A 37 -3.49 -2.08 -26.02
N ILE A 38 -3.75 -1.94 -24.71
CA ILE A 38 -2.76 -1.62 -23.69
C ILE A 38 -2.43 -2.92 -22.94
N SER A 39 -1.15 -3.14 -22.61
CA SER A 39 -0.78 -4.30 -21.82
C SER A 39 -1.48 -4.27 -20.45
N LEU A 40 -1.88 -5.43 -19.94
CA LEU A 40 -2.47 -5.54 -18.61
C LEU A 40 -1.51 -5.03 -17.54
N ALA A 41 -0.19 -5.20 -17.77
CA ALA A 41 0.86 -4.57 -16.98
C ALA A 41 0.73 -3.03 -16.93
N GLY A 42 0.41 -2.37 -18.05
CA GLY A 42 0.18 -0.93 -18.10
C GLY A 42 -1.04 -0.50 -17.26
N TRP A 43 -2.13 -1.25 -17.32
CA TRP A 43 -3.28 -1.06 -16.44
C TRP A 43 -2.94 -1.26 -14.96
N LEU A 44 -2.10 -2.24 -14.66
CA LEU A 44 -1.62 -2.53 -13.31
C LEU A 44 -0.76 -1.39 -12.75
N MET A 45 0.11 -0.81 -13.58
CA MET A 45 0.88 0.37 -13.20
C MET A 45 -0.02 1.56 -12.90
N PHE A 46 -1.06 1.77 -13.72
CA PHE A 46 -2.02 2.85 -13.49
C PHE A 46 -2.83 2.66 -12.20
N SER A 47 -3.34 1.45 -11.95
CA SER A 47 -4.06 1.15 -10.71
C SER A 47 -3.19 1.26 -9.47
N THR A 48 -1.88 1.00 -9.61
CA THR A 48 -0.91 1.19 -8.54
C THR A 48 -0.89 2.65 -8.06
N TYR A 49 -0.98 3.66 -8.94
CA TYR A 49 -1.07 5.06 -8.49
C TYR A 49 -2.26 5.32 -7.56
N ILE A 50 -3.41 4.70 -7.83
CA ILE A 50 -4.60 4.83 -6.98
C ILE A 50 -4.35 4.17 -5.62
N ILE A 51 -3.72 3.00 -5.60
CA ILE A 51 -3.35 2.30 -4.36
C ILE A 51 -2.39 3.16 -3.51
N TRP A 52 -1.41 3.80 -4.13
CA TRP A 52 -0.47 4.69 -3.44
C TRP A 52 -1.17 5.90 -2.84
N PHE A 53 -2.10 6.51 -3.58
CA PHE A 53 -2.91 7.63 -3.08
C PHE A 53 -3.76 7.21 -1.87
N LEU A 54 -4.43 6.05 -1.95
CA LEU A 54 -5.22 5.53 -0.84
C LEU A 54 -4.34 5.19 0.38
N LEU A 55 -3.17 4.57 0.19
CA LEU A 55 -2.23 4.31 1.28
C LEU A 55 -1.83 5.61 1.98
N ALA A 56 -1.52 6.66 1.21
CA ALA A 56 -1.15 7.97 1.77
C ALA A 56 -2.32 8.60 2.54
N ALA A 57 -3.54 8.57 1.98
CA ALA A 57 -4.73 9.08 2.66
C ALA A 57 -5.01 8.32 3.97
N ILE A 58 -4.94 6.99 3.96
CA ILE A 58 -5.10 6.15 5.14
C ILE A 58 -4.03 6.47 6.18
N TYR A 59 -2.77 6.68 5.76
CA TYR A 59 -1.70 7.08 6.66
C TYR A 59 -1.99 8.39 7.38
N VAL A 60 -2.39 9.42 6.62
CA VAL A 60 -2.70 10.75 7.15
C VAL A 60 -3.86 10.68 8.14
N LEU A 61 -4.97 10.05 7.76
CA LEU A 61 -6.13 9.90 8.65
C LEU A 61 -5.80 9.10 9.91
N TRP A 62 -4.91 8.12 9.79
CA TRP A 62 -4.54 7.28 10.92
C TRP A 62 -3.60 7.96 11.89
N ILE A 63 -2.68 8.81 11.40
CA ILE A 63 -1.82 9.61 12.28
C ILE A 63 -2.64 10.70 12.98
N GLU A 64 -3.54 11.40 12.25
CA GLU A 64 -4.46 12.39 12.84
C GLU A 64 -5.30 11.77 13.97
N LYS A 65 -5.87 10.59 13.72
CA LYS A 65 -6.67 9.87 14.74
C LYS A 65 -5.84 9.36 15.92
N LYS A 66 -4.56 9.05 15.73
CA LYS A 66 -3.67 8.63 16.81
C LYS A 66 -3.31 9.82 17.70
N ASP A 67 -3.12 10.99 17.13
CA ASP A 67 -2.84 12.21 17.88
C ASP A 67 -4.07 12.66 18.69
N GLU A 68 -5.29 12.62 18.11
CA GLU A 68 -6.56 12.91 18.82
C GLU A 68 -6.83 12.00 20.04
N ASN A 69 -6.32 10.76 20.04
CA ASN A 69 -6.49 9.83 21.17
C ASN A 69 -5.40 9.97 22.26
N ASN A 70 -4.36 10.78 22.03
CA ASN A 70 -3.29 11.03 23.01
C ASN A 70 -3.38 12.41 23.68
N GLU A 71 -4.36 13.24 23.31
CA GLU A 71 -4.82 14.43 24.05
C GLU A 71 -5.99 14.09 24.98
#